data_AF-A0A7X8VWJ4-F1
#
_entry.id   AF-A0A7X8VWJ4-F1
#
_cell.length_a   1.000
_cell.length_b   1.000
_cell.length_c   1.000
_cell.angle_alpha   90.00
_cell.angle_beta   90.00
_cell.angle_gamma   90.00
#
_symmetry.space_group_name_H-M   'P 1'
#
loop_
_entity.id
_entity.type
_entity.pdbx_description
1 polymer ?
#
loop_
_entity_poly.entity_id
_entity_poly.type
_entity_poly.pdbx_seq_one_letter_code
_entity_poly.pdbx_strand_id
1 'polypeptide(L)'
;FGIILAMIMVVAARRNLLDARHKAVTSLGKELSKQSVPACVPAPGSDNEVQEAELLSESLQASLERERHETRAVLAERRNGRQEHAREALEKLSRLMVKHGLLVQSATRCEAQDEFPLPRLCQACVLTGDFNGIYGFLTEIAKAKSPCRIRDVVLTSENPQLNEEHFTKKPGDLVLTFVFESFYVEL
;
A
#
# COMPACT_ATOMS: atom_id res chain seq x y z
N PHE A 1 20.78 2.76 16.17
CA PHE A 1 20.16 3.40 17.36
C PHE A 1 18.98 4.33 17.06
N GLY A 2 18.83 4.91 15.86
CA GLY A 2 17.72 5.85 15.55
C GLY A 2 16.31 5.24 15.44
N ILE A 3 16.18 3.98 15.02
CA ILE A 3 14.86 3.34 14.79
C ILE A 3 14.12 3.04 16.10
N ILE A 4 14.85 2.68 17.16
CA ILE A 4 14.27 2.38 18.47
C ILE A 4 13.71 3.65 19.12
N LEU A 5 14.39 4.79 18.95
CA LEU A 5 13.92 6.09 19.43
C LEU A 5 12.62 6.54 18.74
N ALA A 6 12.49 6.30 17.43
CA ALA A 6 11.28 6.64 16.68
C ALA A 6 10.06 5.81 17.12
N MET A 7 10.21 4.49 17.34
CA MET A 7 9.11 3.66 17.85
C MET A 7 8.67 4.07 19.27
N ILE A 8 9.62 4.44 20.15
CA ILE A 8 9.29 4.89 21.51
C ILE A 8 8.52 6.22 21.47
N MET A 9 8.89 7.16 20.59
CA MET A 9 8.15 8.41 20.39
C MET A 9 6.74 8.19 19.84
N VAL A 10 6.55 7.29 18.88
CA VAL A 10 5.22 6.99 18.31
C VAL A 10 4.29 6.34 19.35
N VAL A 11 4.82 5.46 20.21
CA VAL A 11 4.05 4.84 21.29
C VAL A 11 3.70 5.87 22.37
N ALA A 12 4.61 6.78 22.71
CA ALA A 12 4.34 7.86 23.67
C ALA A 12 3.29 8.86 23.14
N ALA A 13 3.37 9.24 21.85
CA ALA A 13 2.39 10.11 21.21
C ALA A 13 0.99 9.47 21.16
N ARG A 14 0.90 8.18 20.87
CA ARG A 14 -0.38 7.44 20.89
C ARG A 14 -0.97 7.34 22.30
N ARG A 15 -0.16 7.13 23.34
CA ARG A 15 -0.64 7.10 24.73
C ARG A 15 -1.18 8.46 25.18
N ASN A 16 -0.48 9.54 24.88
CA ASN A 16 -0.95 10.90 25.20
C ASN A 16 -2.24 11.27 24.46
N LEU A 17 -2.41 10.83 23.20
CA LEU A 17 -3.63 11.07 22.44
C LEU A 17 -4.83 10.27 23.00
N LEU A 18 -4.59 9.04 23.46
CA LEU A 18 -5.61 8.20 24.11
C LEU A 18 -6.02 8.76 25.47
N ASP A 19 -5.07 9.24 26.28
CA ASP A 19 -5.35 9.88 27.58
C ASP A 19 -6.09 11.22 27.41
N ALA A 20 -5.75 12.02 26.40
CA ALA A 20 -6.48 13.24 26.08
C ALA A 20 -7.92 12.94 25.68
N ARG A 21 -8.15 11.87 24.90
CA ARG A 21 -9.49 11.42 24.51
C ARG A 21 -10.30 10.89 25.70
N HIS A 22 -9.67 10.14 26.61
CA HIS A 22 -10.33 9.63 27.81
C HIS A 22 -10.71 10.77 28.78
N LYS A 23 -9.85 11.79 28.93
CA LYS A 23 -10.17 13.00 29.69
C LYS A 23 -11.30 13.81 29.05
N ALA A 24 -11.33 13.94 27.72
CA ALA A 24 -12.41 14.63 27.01
C ALA A 24 -13.76 13.91 27.14
N VAL A 25 -13.77 12.57 27.08
CA VAL A 25 -15.00 11.77 27.25
C VAL A 25 -15.49 11.82 28.70
N THR A 26 -14.59 11.80 29.68
CA THR A 26 -14.98 11.91 31.10
C THR A 26 -15.39 13.33 31.50
N SER A 27 -14.85 14.38 30.86
CA SER A 27 -15.36 15.75 31.05
C SER A 27 -16.71 15.96 30.39
N LEU A 28 -16.94 15.41 29.18
CA LEU A 28 -18.25 15.41 28.52
C LEU A 28 -19.30 14.64 29.34
N GLY A 29 -18.94 13.50 29.93
CA GLY A 29 -19.83 12.76 30.81
C GLY A 29 -20.20 13.50 32.10
N LYS A 30 -19.30 14.34 32.64
CA LYS A 30 -19.58 15.18 33.81
C LYS A 30 -20.38 16.45 33.49
N GLU A 31 -20.21 17.00 32.28
CA GLU A 31 -21.05 18.10 31.76
C GLU A 31 -22.49 17.62 31.54
N LEU A 32 -22.67 16.45 30.93
CA LEU A 32 -23.97 15.81 30.72
C LEU A 32 -24.67 15.44 32.04
N SER A 33 -23.93 15.13 33.11
CA SER A 33 -24.53 14.86 34.43
C SER A 33 -24.96 16.12 35.20
N LYS A 34 -24.47 17.30 34.82
CA LYS A 34 -24.83 18.60 35.44
C LYS A 34 -25.96 19.30 34.70
N GLN A 35 -26.15 18.97 33.42
CA GLN A 35 -27.29 19.43 32.65
C GLN A 35 -28.49 18.55 33.00
N SER A 36 -29.13 18.83 34.14
CA SER A 36 -30.45 18.29 34.46
C SER A 36 -31.47 18.86 33.48
N VAL A 37 -31.52 18.31 32.28
CA VAL A 37 -32.68 18.49 31.39
C VAL A 37 -33.79 17.71 32.07
N PRO A 38 -34.93 18.34 32.44
CA PRO A 38 -36.07 17.56 32.87
C PRO A 38 -36.40 16.62 31.72
N ALA A 39 -36.31 15.32 31.97
CA ALA A 39 -36.75 14.30 31.04
C ALA A 39 -38.28 14.44 30.92
N CYS A 40 -38.71 15.38 30.09
CA CYS A 40 -40.05 15.36 29.53
C CYS A 40 -40.05 14.19 28.57
N VAL A 41 -40.34 13.00 29.11
CA VAL A 41 -40.70 11.83 28.32
C VAL A 41 -41.86 12.30 27.44
N PRO A 42 -41.73 12.36 26.10
CA PRO A 42 -42.87 12.62 25.25
C PRO A 42 -43.94 11.59 25.63
N ALA A 43 -45.19 12.03 25.84
CA ALA A 43 -46.30 11.12 26.06
C ALA A 43 -46.26 10.02 24.98
N PRO A 44 -46.66 8.76 25.28
CA PRO A 44 -46.57 7.67 24.32
C PRO A 44 -47.22 8.14 23.02
N GLY A 45 -46.39 8.32 21.99
CA GLY A 45 -46.87 8.59 20.64
C GLY A 45 -47.85 7.49 20.30
N SER A 46 -48.92 7.84 19.58
CA SER A 46 -49.90 6.83 19.16
C SER A 46 -49.18 5.64 18.51
N ASP A 47 -49.71 4.42 18.61
CA ASP A 47 -49.08 3.22 18.04
C ASP A 47 -48.67 3.41 16.56
N ASN A 48 -49.37 4.30 15.84
CA ASN A 48 -49.02 4.77 14.49
C ASN A 48 -47.68 5.53 14.40
N GLU A 49 -47.41 6.48 15.30
CA GLU A 49 -46.17 7.28 15.27
C GLU A 49 -44.95 6.43 15.63
N VAL A 50 -45.13 5.44 16.51
CA VAL A 50 -44.09 4.46 16.85
C VAL A 50 -43.83 3.50 15.68
N GLN A 51 -44.88 3.02 15.01
CA GLN A 51 -44.76 2.19 13.80
C GLN A 51 -44.13 2.95 12.62
N GLU A 52 -44.48 4.22 12.42
CA GLU A 52 -43.87 5.05 11.38
C GLU A 52 -42.37 5.30 11.67
N ALA A 53 -42.01 5.55 12.93
CA ALA A 53 -40.60 5.69 13.33
C ALA A 53 -39.81 4.38 13.15
N GLU A 54 -40.41 3.23 13.44
CA GLU A 54 -39.80 1.92 13.25
C GLU A 54 -39.58 1.61 11.76
N LEU A 55 -40.60 1.84 10.91
CA LEU A 55 -40.50 1.72 9.45
C LEU A 55 -39.44 2.66 8.84
N LEU A 56 -39.34 3.90 9.34
CA LEU A 56 -38.30 4.83 8.91
C LEU A 56 -36.90 4.36 9.32
N SER A 57 -36.76 3.77 10.51
CA SER A 57 -35.49 3.24 10.99
C SER A 57 -35.03 2.02 10.19
N GLU A 58 -35.95 1.11 9.85
CA GLU A 58 -35.67 -0.05 9.00
C GLU A 58 -35.29 0.37 7.57
N SER A 59 -35.99 1.37 7.02
CA SER A 59 -35.68 1.93 5.71
C SER A 59 -34.29 2.59 5.67
N LEU A 60 -33.95 3.37 6.70
CA LEU A 60 -32.61 3.96 6.86
C LEU A 60 -31.53 2.90 7.02
N GLN A 61 -31.79 1.85 7.80
CA GLN A 61 -30.86 0.76 7.99
C GLN A 61 -30.62 -0.03 6.69
N ALA A 62 -31.69 -0.34 5.95
CA ALA A 62 -31.60 -0.97 4.64
C ALA A 62 -30.87 -0.09 3.61
N SER A 63 -31.03 1.23 3.69
CA SER A 63 -30.31 2.19 2.85
C SER A 63 -28.81 2.22 3.18
N LEU A 64 -28.46 2.26 4.47
CA LEU A 64 -27.07 2.20 4.92
C LEU A 64 -26.41 0.87 4.55
N GLU A 65 -27.13 -0.25 4.64
CA GLU A 65 -26.61 -1.55 4.24
C GLU A 65 -26.35 -1.63 2.74
N ARG A 66 -27.25 -1.03 1.91
CA ARG A 66 -27.03 -0.89 0.47
C ARG A 66 -25.80 -0.04 0.16
N GLU A 67 -25.68 1.16 0.75
CA GLU A 67 -24.50 1.99 0.56
C GLU A 67 -23.22 1.27 0.99
N ARG A 68 -23.23 0.56 2.13
CA ARG A 68 -22.05 -0.21 2.58
C ARG A 68 -21.71 -1.33 1.60
N HIS A 69 -22.70 -2.00 1.04
CA HIS A 69 -22.49 -3.04 0.04
C HIS A 69 -21.93 -2.46 -1.26
N GLU A 70 -22.47 -1.35 -1.75
CA GLU A 70 -21.97 -0.64 -2.93
C GLU A 70 -20.53 -0.15 -2.71
N THR A 71 -20.24 0.49 -1.58
CA THR A 71 -18.88 0.93 -1.24
C THR A 71 -17.92 -0.25 -1.20
N ARG A 72 -18.34 -1.39 -0.65
CA ARG A 72 -17.54 -2.61 -0.58
C ARG A 72 -17.29 -3.21 -1.97
N ALA A 73 -18.30 -3.21 -2.84
CA ALA A 73 -18.18 -3.70 -4.21
C ALA A 73 -17.21 -2.84 -5.01
N VAL A 74 -17.35 -1.51 -4.96
CA VAL A 74 -16.44 -0.57 -5.62
C VAL A 74 -14.99 -0.73 -5.13
N LEU A 75 -14.79 -0.92 -3.81
CA LEU A 75 -13.46 -1.17 -3.26
C LEU A 75 -12.87 -2.51 -3.71
N ALA A 76 -13.71 -3.55 -3.87
CA ALA A 76 -13.29 -4.85 -4.37
C ALA A 76 -12.90 -4.79 -5.85
N GLU A 77 -13.67 -4.10 -6.69
CA GLU A 77 -13.35 -3.88 -8.11
C GLU A 77 -12.04 -3.10 -8.27
N ARG A 78 -11.85 -2.00 -7.52
CA ARG A 78 -10.57 -1.26 -7.50
C ARG A 78 -9.40 -2.11 -7.03
N ARG A 79 -9.64 -3.08 -6.14
CA ARG A 79 -8.58 -4.00 -5.68
C ARG A 79 -8.22 -4.99 -6.79
N ASN A 80 -9.22 -5.53 -7.50
CA ASN A 80 -9.01 -6.46 -8.60
C ASN A 80 -8.27 -5.79 -9.77
N GLY A 81 -8.70 -4.60 -10.21
CA GLY A 81 -8.01 -3.87 -11.28
C GLY A 81 -6.54 -3.58 -10.95
N ARG A 82 -6.26 -3.11 -9.73
CA ARG A 82 -4.86 -2.91 -9.26
C ARG A 82 -4.04 -4.20 -9.26
N GLN A 83 -4.65 -5.34 -8.93
CA GLN A 83 -3.98 -6.64 -8.89
C GLN A 83 -3.68 -7.17 -10.30
N GLU A 84 -4.57 -6.94 -11.26
CA GLU A 84 -4.35 -7.31 -12.67
C GLU A 84 -3.23 -6.49 -13.31
N HIS A 85 -3.22 -5.17 -13.12
CA HIS A 85 -2.12 -4.32 -13.62
C HIS A 85 -0.77 -4.66 -12.99
N ALA A 86 -0.76 -4.95 -11.68
CA ALA A 86 0.43 -5.43 -11.00
C ALA A 86 0.93 -6.74 -11.63
N ARG A 87 0.03 -7.67 -11.92
CA ARG A 87 0.37 -8.95 -12.56
C ARG A 87 0.94 -8.74 -13.97
N GLU A 88 0.32 -7.88 -14.78
CA GLU A 88 0.78 -7.59 -16.13
C GLU A 88 2.17 -6.92 -16.15
N ALA A 89 2.40 -5.96 -15.25
CA ALA A 89 3.68 -5.28 -15.12
C ALA A 89 4.81 -6.26 -14.72
N LEU A 90 4.52 -7.15 -13.77
CA LEU A 90 5.45 -8.19 -13.33
C LEU A 90 5.74 -9.23 -14.42
N GLU A 91 4.73 -9.56 -15.22
CA GLU A 91 4.88 -10.50 -16.33
C GLU A 91 5.76 -9.89 -17.43
N LYS A 92 5.53 -8.62 -17.79
CA LYS A 92 6.39 -7.87 -18.72
C LYS A 92 7.84 -7.80 -18.21
N LEU A 93 8.03 -7.49 -16.93
CA LEU A 93 9.34 -7.44 -16.31
C LEU A 93 10.04 -8.81 -16.35
N SER A 94 9.34 -9.88 -15.98
CA SER A 94 9.87 -11.26 -16.02
C SER A 94 10.27 -11.67 -17.43
N ARG A 95 9.47 -11.34 -18.45
CA ARG A 95 9.80 -11.62 -19.86
C ARG A 95 11.08 -10.91 -20.31
N LEU A 96 11.28 -9.65 -19.88
CA LEU A 96 12.49 -8.89 -20.15
C LEU A 96 13.72 -9.52 -19.47
N MET A 97 13.60 -9.93 -18.21
CA MET A 97 14.69 -10.61 -17.50
C MET A 97 15.13 -11.88 -18.24
N VAL A 98 14.19 -12.74 -18.62
CA VAL A 98 14.48 -13.99 -19.35
C VAL A 98 15.09 -13.71 -20.72
N LYS A 99 14.57 -12.72 -21.46
CA LYS A 99 15.11 -12.31 -22.77
C LYS A 99 16.59 -11.95 -22.70
N HIS A 100 17.01 -11.33 -21.61
CA HIS A 100 18.39 -10.90 -21.38
C HIS A 100 19.23 -11.91 -20.59
N GLY A 101 18.73 -13.14 -20.40
CA GLY A 101 19.47 -14.20 -19.70
C GLY A 101 19.69 -13.92 -18.21
N LEU A 102 18.88 -13.06 -17.60
CA LEU A 102 18.97 -12.73 -16.18
C LEU A 102 18.21 -13.75 -15.34
N LEU A 103 18.86 -14.22 -14.27
CA LEU A 103 18.30 -15.11 -13.28
C LEU A 103 17.79 -14.31 -12.09
N VAL A 104 16.58 -14.61 -11.62
CA VAL A 104 16.00 -13.96 -10.44
C VAL A 104 16.47 -14.69 -9.20
N GLN A 105 17.28 -14.05 -8.35
CA GLN A 105 17.64 -14.60 -7.04
C GLN A 105 16.55 -14.33 -6.01
N SER A 106 16.04 -13.10 -5.97
CA SER A 106 14.94 -12.73 -5.07
C SER A 106 14.11 -11.60 -5.64
N ALA A 107 12.83 -11.60 -5.30
CA ALA A 107 11.92 -10.53 -5.66
C ALA A 107 10.92 -10.33 -4.52
N THR A 108 11.01 -9.20 -3.81
CA THR A 108 10.23 -8.92 -2.60
C THR A 108 9.41 -7.65 -2.76
N ARG A 109 8.15 -7.66 -2.31
CA ARG A 109 7.34 -6.43 -2.31
C ARG A 109 7.89 -5.48 -1.26
N CYS A 110 8.02 -4.20 -1.62
CA CYS A 110 8.44 -3.15 -0.71
C CYS A 110 7.42 -2.02 -0.66
N GLU A 111 7.48 -1.21 0.39
CA GLU A 111 6.64 -0.02 0.52
C GLU A 111 7.19 1.10 -0.37
N ALA A 112 6.28 1.86 -0.98
CA ALA A 112 6.66 3.05 -1.73
C ALA A 112 7.17 4.12 -0.76
N GLN A 113 8.37 4.66 -1.01
CA GLN A 113 8.98 5.66 -0.12
C GLN A 113 8.44 7.09 -0.31
N ASP A 114 7.71 7.37 -1.39
CA ASP A 114 7.23 8.72 -1.70
C ASP A 114 5.70 8.86 -1.56
N GLU A 115 5.21 10.06 -1.27
CA GLU A 115 3.79 10.43 -1.34
C GLU A 115 3.35 10.75 -2.79
N PHE A 116 3.58 9.86 -3.77
CA PHE A 116 2.82 10.03 -5.03
C PHE A 116 1.35 9.68 -4.79
N PRO A 117 0.42 10.46 -5.35
CA PRO A 117 -1.02 10.23 -5.22
C PRO A 117 -1.50 8.99 -5.98
N LEU A 118 -0.68 8.44 -6.88
CA LEU A 118 -1.05 7.29 -7.71
C LEU A 118 -0.73 5.95 -7.02
N PRO A 119 -1.67 4.99 -7.05
CA PRO A 119 -1.37 3.62 -6.66
C PRO A 119 -0.21 3.07 -7.48
N ARG A 120 0.76 2.45 -6.83
CA ARG A 120 1.92 1.85 -7.49
C ARG A 120 2.29 0.50 -6.91
N LEU A 121 2.86 -0.34 -7.75
CA LEU A 121 3.50 -1.58 -7.34
C LEU A 121 4.99 -1.31 -7.13
N CYS A 122 5.51 -1.58 -5.93
CA CYS A 122 6.94 -1.51 -5.65
C CYS A 122 7.50 -2.91 -5.34
N GLN A 123 8.57 -3.29 -6.03
CA GLN A 123 9.24 -4.58 -5.83
C GLN A 123 10.75 -4.39 -5.85
N ALA A 124 11.42 -4.87 -4.81
CA ALA A 124 12.87 -4.99 -4.78
C ALA A 124 13.27 -6.32 -5.45
N CYS A 125 14.14 -6.24 -6.45
CA CYS A 125 14.59 -7.36 -7.25
C CYS A 125 16.11 -7.51 -7.11
N VAL A 126 16.55 -8.74 -6.96
CA VAL A 126 17.96 -9.14 -7.02
C VAL A 126 18.10 -10.14 -8.14
N LEU A 127 18.87 -9.77 -9.16
CA LEU A 127 19.11 -10.56 -10.36
C LEU A 127 20.58 -10.92 -10.47
N THR A 128 20.88 -12.04 -11.11
CA THR A 128 22.22 -12.38 -11.56
C THR A 128 22.29 -12.56 -13.07
N GLY A 129 23.43 -12.21 -13.64
CA GLY A 129 23.65 -12.33 -15.08
C GLY A 129 25.07 -11.98 -15.47
N ASP A 130 25.28 -11.88 -16.78
CA ASP A 130 26.48 -11.26 -17.34
C ASP A 130 26.27 -9.75 -17.54
N PHE A 131 27.36 -9.03 -17.82
CA PHE A 131 27.30 -7.59 -18.01
C PHE A 131 26.41 -7.20 -19.21
N ASN A 132 26.51 -7.94 -20.31
CA ASN A 132 25.77 -7.65 -21.53
C ASN A 132 24.27 -7.81 -21.35
N GLY A 133 23.82 -8.86 -20.68
CA GLY A 133 22.42 -9.07 -20.32
C GLY A 133 21.90 -7.98 -19.39
N ILE A 134 22.65 -7.64 -18.34
CA ILE A 134 22.27 -6.57 -17.40
C ILE A 134 22.14 -5.23 -18.13
N TYR A 135 23.12 -4.89 -18.97
CA TYR A 135 23.11 -3.65 -19.75
C TYR A 135 21.97 -3.60 -20.76
N GLY A 136 21.73 -4.71 -21.48
CA GLY A 136 20.62 -4.85 -22.43
C GLY A 136 19.26 -4.68 -21.75
N PHE A 137 19.08 -5.31 -20.60
CA PHE A 137 17.88 -5.21 -19.77
C PHE A 137 17.59 -3.78 -19.33
N LEU A 138 18.57 -3.10 -18.72
CA LEU A 138 18.42 -1.72 -18.25
C LEU A 138 18.12 -0.76 -19.42
N THR A 139 18.79 -0.97 -20.56
CA THR A 139 18.57 -0.16 -21.77
C THR A 139 17.16 -0.35 -22.31
N GLU A 140 16.64 -1.58 -22.33
CA GLU A 140 15.29 -1.87 -22.83
C GLU A 140 14.22 -1.30 -21.91
N ILE A 141 14.40 -1.39 -20.58
CA ILE A 141 13.49 -0.77 -19.62
C ILE A 141 13.51 0.76 -19.72
N ALA A 142 14.69 1.37 -19.87
CA ALA A 142 14.80 2.81 -20.05
C ALA A 142 14.12 3.30 -21.34
N LYS A 143 14.05 2.46 -22.38
CA LYS A 143 13.34 2.73 -23.65
C LYS A 143 11.86 2.40 -23.60
N ALA A 144 11.41 1.61 -22.62
CA ALA A 144 10.03 1.22 -22.52
C ALA A 144 9.15 2.45 -22.24
N LYS A 145 8.16 2.70 -23.09
CA LYS A 145 7.16 3.77 -22.90
C LYS A 145 6.13 3.45 -21.80
N SER A 146 6.36 2.38 -21.03
CA SER A 146 5.47 2.00 -19.94
C SER A 146 5.66 2.92 -18.73
N PRO A 147 4.61 3.13 -17.92
CA PRO A 147 4.68 3.92 -16.71
C PRO A 147 5.38 3.10 -15.61
N CYS A 148 6.65 2.78 -15.81
CA CYS A 148 7.47 2.07 -14.84
C CYS A 148 8.81 2.77 -14.65
N ARG A 149 9.33 2.69 -13.44
CA ARG A 149 10.58 3.32 -13.02
C ARG A 149 11.43 2.29 -12.30
N ILE A 150 12.74 2.38 -12.50
CA ILE A 150 13.73 1.67 -11.70
C ILE A 150 14.43 2.67 -10.78
N ARG A 151 14.65 2.30 -9.51
CA ARG A 151 15.42 3.05 -8.51
C ARG A 151 16.41 2.16 -7.78
N ASP A 152 17.29 2.79 -7.01
CA ASP A 152 18.26 2.13 -6.12
C ASP A 152 19.06 1.03 -6.82
N VAL A 153 19.49 1.32 -8.06
CA VAL A 153 20.24 0.38 -8.88
C VAL A 153 21.64 0.25 -8.32
N VAL A 154 21.97 -0.96 -7.89
CA VAL A 154 23.27 -1.35 -7.37
C VAL A 154 23.75 -2.55 -8.17
N LEU A 155 24.93 -2.42 -8.77
CA LEU A 155 25.61 -3.52 -9.44
C LEU A 155 26.78 -3.94 -8.56
N THR A 156 26.72 -5.15 -8.03
CA THR A 156 27.80 -5.78 -7.27
C THR A 156 28.30 -7.02 -7.99
N SER A 157 29.41 -7.56 -7.50
CA SER A 157 29.85 -8.88 -7.89
C SER A 157 29.89 -9.81 -6.70
N GLU A 158 29.57 -11.09 -6.92
CA GLU A 158 29.69 -12.13 -5.88
C GLU A 158 31.15 -12.42 -5.52
N ASN A 159 32.11 -12.07 -6.39
CA ASN A 159 33.52 -12.37 -6.17
C ASN A 159 34.33 -11.08 -5.90
N PRO A 160 34.75 -10.81 -4.65
CA PRO A 160 35.42 -9.55 -4.29
C PRO A 160 36.84 -9.41 -4.87
N GLN A 161 37.38 -10.42 -5.55
CA GLN A 161 38.73 -10.43 -6.16
C GLN A 161 38.72 -10.12 -7.67
N LEU A 162 37.62 -9.62 -8.23
CA LEU A 162 37.47 -9.46 -9.67
C LEU A 162 38.13 -8.18 -10.19
N ASN A 163 39.20 -8.37 -10.96
CA ASN A 163 39.81 -7.34 -11.81
C ASN A 163 38.91 -7.06 -13.04
N GLU A 164 39.05 -5.87 -13.65
CA GLU A 164 38.24 -5.39 -14.80
C GLU A 164 38.08 -6.41 -15.95
N GLU A 165 39.05 -7.30 -16.17
CA GLU A 165 39.02 -8.31 -17.24
C GLU A 165 38.04 -9.47 -17.00
N HIS A 166 37.61 -9.69 -15.76
CA HIS A 166 36.76 -10.85 -15.43
C HIS A 166 35.26 -10.61 -15.62
N PHE A 167 34.81 -9.36 -15.74
CA PHE A 167 33.39 -9.02 -15.97
C PHE A 167 32.83 -9.57 -17.29
N THR A 168 33.68 -10.08 -18.17
CA THR A 168 33.33 -10.52 -19.53
C THR A 168 33.24 -12.04 -19.70
N LYS A 169 33.69 -12.86 -18.74
CA LYS A 169 34.00 -14.28 -19.00
C LYS A 169 33.14 -15.32 -18.28
N LYS A 170 32.44 -15.00 -17.21
CA LYS A 170 31.59 -15.98 -16.50
C LYS A 170 30.15 -15.47 -16.30
N PRO A 171 29.14 -16.17 -16.84
CA PRO A 171 27.75 -15.86 -16.53
C PRO A 171 27.46 -16.16 -15.06
N GLY A 172 26.94 -15.17 -14.32
CA GLY A 172 26.53 -15.29 -12.92
C GLY A 172 27.38 -14.52 -11.90
N ASP A 173 28.48 -13.88 -12.31
CA ASP A 173 29.37 -13.16 -11.38
C ASP A 173 28.81 -11.79 -10.95
N LEU A 174 27.84 -11.23 -11.68
CA LEU A 174 27.26 -9.92 -11.43
C LEU A 174 25.87 -10.03 -10.82
N VAL A 175 25.67 -9.28 -9.74
CA VAL A 175 24.40 -9.15 -9.03
C VAL A 175 23.86 -7.75 -9.26
N LEU A 176 22.71 -7.65 -9.92
CA LEU A 176 21.96 -6.42 -10.08
C LEU A 176 20.84 -6.36 -9.03
N THR A 177 20.94 -5.41 -8.11
CA THR A 177 19.88 -5.08 -7.15
C THR A 177 19.18 -3.80 -7.57
N PHE A 178 17.85 -3.76 -7.57
CA PHE A 178 17.10 -2.56 -7.88
C PHE A 178 15.68 -2.62 -7.33
N VAL A 179 15.03 -1.46 -7.25
CA VAL A 179 13.60 -1.33 -6.95
C VAL A 179 12.86 -1.01 -8.24
N PHE A 180 11.91 -1.85 -8.61
CA PHE A 180 10.96 -1.65 -9.70
C PHE A 180 9.68 -1.01 -9.17
N GLU A 181 9.27 0.09 -9.79
CA GLU A 181 7.99 0.74 -9.55
C GLU A 181 7.14 0.71 -10.83
N SER A 182 5.89 0.27 -10.74
CA SER A 182 4.91 0.40 -11.81
C SER A 182 3.76 1.29 -11.35
N PHE A 183 3.43 2.32 -12.12
CA PHE A 183 2.36 3.26 -11.81
C PHE A 183 1.07 2.84 -12.48
N TYR A 184 -0.02 2.93 -11.73
CA TYR A 184 -1.35 2.69 -12.23
C TYR A 184 -2.11 4.02 -12.37
N VAL A 185 -2.69 4.24 -13.54
CA VAL A 185 -3.65 5.32 -13.79
C VAL A 185 -5.02 4.65 -13.92
N GLU A 186 -5.90 4.84 -12.94
CA GLU A 186 -7.34 4.57 -13.13
C GLU A 186 -7.83 5.59 -14.15
N LEU A 187 -8.10 5.15 -15.39
CA LEU A 187 -8.79 5.94 -16.42
C LEU A 187 -10.29 5.96 -16.14
#